data_AF-A0AAE1ANB6-F1
#
_entry.id   AF-A0AAE1ANB6-F1
#
_cell.length_a   1.000
_cell.length_b   1.000
_cell.length_c   1.000
_cell.angle_alpha   90.00
_cell.angle_beta   90.00
_cell.angle_gamma   90.00
#
_symmetry.space_group_name_H-M   'P 1'
#
loop_
_entity.id
_entity.type
_entity.pdbx_description
1 polymer ?
#
loop_
_entity_poly.entity_id
_entity_poly.type
_entity_poly.pdbx_seq_one_letter_code
_entity_poly.pdbx_strand_id
1 'polypeptide(L)' 'MELSDGTWIYDAGKTEESPETKGMAFLVRKNFKDYIEGFCKHSDRVISCKVKLQEGSLQIIQVYAPTTDYDDEEAEKIL' A
#
# COMPACT_ATOMS: atom_id res chain seq x y z
N MET A 1 6.25 -7.88 7.51
CA MET A 1 6.51 -8.40 8.87
C MET A 1 5.35 -9.29 9.30
N GLU A 2 5.56 -10.30 10.15
CA GLU A 2 4.47 -11.14 10.71
C GLU A 2 4.10 -10.63 12.12
N LEU A 3 2.81 -10.55 12.41
CA LEU A 3 2.23 -10.17 13.71
C LEU A 3 1.99 -11.41 14.59
N SER A 4 1.71 -11.21 15.88
CA SER A 4 1.54 -12.30 16.86
C SER A 4 0.40 -13.28 16.55
N ASP A 5 -0.59 -12.86 15.76
CA ASP A 5 -1.72 -13.68 15.30
C ASP A 5 -1.47 -14.39 13.95
N GLY A 6 -0.26 -14.24 13.38
CA GLY A 6 0.11 -14.75 12.07
C GLY A 6 -0.34 -13.89 10.89
N THR A 7 -0.93 -12.72 11.13
CA THR A 7 -1.21 -11.73 10.09
C THR A 7 0.10 -11.11 9.59
N TRP A 8 0.22 -10.95 8.27
CA TRP A 8 1.36 -10.32 7.62
C TRP A 8 1.05 -8.87 7.30
N ILE A 9 1.98 -7.97 7.61
CA ILE A 9 1.97 -6.58 7.20
C ILE A 9 2.96 -6.37 6.05
N TYR A 10 2.47 -5.79 4.95
CA TYR A 10 3.26 -5.27 3.84
C TYR A 10 3.18 -3.75 3.90
N ASP A 11 4.17 -3.13 4.54
CA ASP A 11 4.22 -1.69 4.75
C ASP A 11 5.16 -1.00 3.76
N ALA A 12 4.82 0.23 3.41
CA ALA A 12 5.64 1.12 2.57
C ALA A 12 6.53 2.07 3.40
N GLY A 13 6.64 1.83 4.71
CA GLY A 13 7.40 2.64 5.66
C GLY A 13 6.96 4.11 5.76
N LYS A 14 7.65 4.85 6.62
CA LYS A 14 7.73 6.32 6.54
C LYS A 14 8.94 6.68 5.68
N THR A 15 8.82 7.68 4.81
CA THR A 15 9.95 8.25 4.07
C THR A 15 10.61 9.35 4.91
N GLU A 16 11.91 9.57 4.70
CA GLU A 16 12.64 10.69 5.32
C GLU A 16 12.03 12.04 4.93
N GLU A 17 11.42 12.12 3.74
CA GLU A 17 10.75 13.31 3.20
C GLU A 17 9.37 13.58 3.83
N SER A 18 8.79 12.63 4.58
CA SER A 18 7.45 12.77 5.14
C SER A 18 7.25 11.96 6.42
N PRO A 19 8.00 12.27 7.51
CA PRO A 19 7.92 11.53 8.78
C PRO A 19 6.57 11.66 9.49
N GLU A 20 5.78 12.68 9.16
CA GLU A 20 4.41 12.90 9.64
C GLU A 20 3.34 12.15 8.84
N THR A 21 3.65 11.66 7.63
CA THR A 21 2.65 10.92 6.85
C THR A 21 2.39 9.57 7.49
N LYS A 22 1.10 9.24 7.62
CA LYS A 22 0.63 7.92 8.04
C LYS A 22 0.98 6.95 6.91
N GLY A 23 2.02 6.15 7.08
CA GLY A 23 2.43 5.16 6.09
C GLY A 23 1.28 4.24 5.68
N MET A 24 1.28 3.79 4.43
CA MET A 24 0.30 2.84 3.92
C MET A 24 0.79 1.40 4.11
N ALA A 25 -0.15 0.48 4.34
CA ALA A 25 0.16 -0.93 4.46
C ALA A 25 -1.03 -1.80 4.09
N PHE A 26 -0.75 -2.99 3.57
CA PHE A 26 -1.72 -4.08 3.48
C PHE A 26 -1.55 -5.02 4.67
N LEU A 27 -2.67 -5.36 5.32
CA LEU A 27 -2.76 -6.44 6.29
C LEU A 27 -3.31 -7.68 5.59
N VAL A 28 -2.55 -8.77 5.63
CA VAL A 28 -2.85 -10.02 4.94
C VAL A 28 -2.92 -11.13 5.98
N ARG A 29 -4.08 -11.78 6.12
CA ARG A 29 -4.20 -12.94 7.01
C ARG A 29 -3.23 -14.04 6.61
N LYS A 30 -2.75 -14.82 7.59
CA LYS A 30 -1.82 -15.95 7.40
C LYS A 30 -2.13 -16.82 6.18
N ASN A 31 -3.39 -17.22 6.03
CA ASN A 31 -3.82 -18.13 4.96
C ASN A 31 -3.81 -17.50 3.55
N PHE A 32 -3.64 -16.18 3.45
CA PHE A 32 -3.58 -15.44 2.18
C PHE A 32 -2.16 -15.01 1.81
N LYS A 33 -1.18 -15.18 2.71
CA LYS A 33 0.20 -14.75 2.48
C LYS A 33 0.81 -15.40 1.23
N ASP A 34 0.59 -16.69 1.05
CA ASP A 34 1.16 -17.44 -0.09
C ASP A 34 0.48 -17.10 -1.44
N TYR A 35 -0.61 -16.34 -1.41
CA TYR A 35 -1.27 -15.81 -2.60
C TYR A 35 -0.77 -14.40 -2.96
N ILE A 36 0.09 -13.77 -2.14
CA ILE A 36 0.66 -12.48 -2.49
C ILE A 36 1.83 -12.67 -3.46
N GLU A 37 1.67 -12.23 -4.70
CA GLU A 37 2.72 -12.30 -5.74
C GLU A 37 3.64 -11.07 -5.70
N GLY A 38 3.16 -9.94 -5.19
CA GLY A 38 3.95 -8.72 -5.17
C GLY A 38 3.34 -7.61 -4.34
N PHE A 39 4.23 -6.75 -3.85
CA PHE A 39 3.91 -5.49 -3.20
C PHE A 39 4.79 -4.41 -3.82
N CYS A 40 4.22 -3.28 -4.18
CA CYS A 40 4.96 -2.17 -4.79
C CYS A 40 4.45 -0.84 -4.24
N LYS A 41 5.39 0.00 -3.79
CA LYS A 41 5.16 1.41 -3.48
C LYS A 41 5.43 2.22 -4.73
N HIS A 42 4.44 2.96 -5.19
CA HIS A 42 4.55 3.86 -6.34
C HIS A 42 4.88 5.28 -5.88
N SER A 43 4.30 5.71 -4.77
CA SER A 43 4.58 7.00 -4.11
C SER A 43 4.25 6.94 -2.62
N ASP A 44 4.39 8.07 -1.92
CA ASP A 44 3.94 8.22 -0.52
C ASP A 44 2.41 8.17 -0.36
N ARG A 45 1.66 8.13 -1.47
CA ARG A 45 0.19 8.06 -1.48
C ARG A 45 -0.38 6.90 -2.28
N VAL A 46 0.44 6.17 -3.03
CA VAL A 46 -0.02 5.05 -3.85
C VAL A 46 0.83 3.81 -3.57
N ILE A 47 0.19 2.76 -3.07
CA ILE A 47 0.76 1.40 -2.97
C ILE A 47 -0.13 0.40 -3.68
N SER A 48 0.45 -0.72 -4.05
CA SER A 48 -0.26 -1.78 -4.74
C SER A 48 0.18 -3.16 -4.26
N CYS A 49 -0.75 -4.10 -4.24
CA CYS A 49 -0.53 -5.49 -3.91
C CYS A 49 -1.14 -6.38 -4.98
N LYS A 50 -0.33 -7.28 -5.53
CA LYS A 50 -0.75 -8.26 -6.53
C LYS A 50 -1.05 -9.58 -5.83
N VAL A 51 -2.25 -10.09 -6.03
CA VAL A 51 -2.76 -11.33 -5.44
C VAL A 51 -3.00 -12.35 -6.56
N LYS A 52 -2.44 -13.54 -6.39
CA LYS A 52 -2.67 -14.70 -7.23
C LYS A 52 -4.08 -15.22 -7.03
N LEU A 53 -4.80 -15.42 -8.12
CA LEU A 53 -6.09 -16.12 -8.13
C LEU A 53 -5.93 -17.50 -8.76
N GLN A 54 -6.99 -18.31 -8.75
CA GLN A 54 -7.00 -19.58 -9.49
C GLN A 54 -6.80 -19.36 -10.99
N GLU A 55 -7.43 -18.31 -11.53
CA GLU A 55 -7.27 -17.87 -12.91
C GLU A 55 -6.82 -16.40 -12.92
N GLY A 56 -5.60 -16.15 -13.41
CA GLY A 56 -5.04 -14.81 -13.48
C GLY A 56 -4.61 -14.23 -12.13
N SER A 57 -4.67 -12.90 -12.03
CA SER A 57 -4.23 -12.15 -10.85
C SER A 57 -5.10 -10.93 -10.60
N LEU A 58 -5.30 -10.60 -9.33
CA LEU A 58 -5.96 -9.38 -8.88
C LEU A 58 -4.90 -8.35 -8.46
N GLN A 59 -4.99 -7.14 -9.00
CA GLN A 59 -4.20 -6.01 -8.53
C GLN A 59 -5.08 -5.14 -7.62
N ILE A 60 -4.69 -5.03 -6.35
CA ILE A 60 -5.31 -4.11 -5.40
C ILE A 60 -4.42 -2.88 -5.31
N ILE A 61 -5.00 -1.69 -5.46
CA ILE A 61 -4.29 -0.40 -5.38
C ILE A 61 -4.94 0.39 -4.25
N GLN A 62 -4.12 0.83 -3.29
CA GLN A 62 -4.54 1.75 -2.24
C GLN A 62 -4.00 3.13 -2.56
N VAL A 63 -4.89 4.11 -2.58
CA VAL A 63 -4.58 5.51 -2.88
C VAL A 63 -5.06 6.38 -1.73
N TYR A 64 -4.18 7.21 -1.20
CA TYR A 64 -4.54 8.32 -0.33
C TYR A 64 -4.75 9.57 -1.19
N ALA A 65 -6.00 9.83 -1.58
CA ALA A 65 -6.35 10.99 -2.38
C ALA A 65 -6.32 12.27 -1.52
N PRO A 66 -5.73 13.37 -2.01
CA PRO A 66 -5.75 14.65 -1.28
C PRO A 66 -7.20 15.13 -1.11
N THR A 67 -7.53 15.58 0.09
CA THR A 67 -8.77 16.32 0.36
C THR A 67 -8.59 17.79 0.02
N THR A 68 -9.67 18.49 -0.32
CA THR A 68 -9.72 19.86 -0.90
C THR A 68 -8.98 20.98 -0.15
N ASP A 69 -8.42 20.73 1.03
CA ASP A 69 -7.61 21.70 1.79
C ASP A 69 -6.10 21.60 1.47
N TYR A 70 -5.76 20.87 0.41
CA TYR A 70 -4.38 20.59 0.02
C TYR A 70 -4.02 21.43 -1.22
N ASP A 71 -2.89 22.13 -1.18
CA ASP A 71 -2.45 23.06 -2.23
C ASP A 71 -2.41 22.35 -3.59
N ASP A 72 -3.05 22.94 -4.61
CA ASP A 72 -3.32 22.29 -5.91
C ASP A 72 -2.03 21.83 -6.62
N GLU A 73 -0.90 22.49 -6.36
CA GLU A 73 0.42 22.11 -6.89
C GLU A 73 0.94 20.75 -6.39
N GLU A 74 0.54 20.30 -5.19
CA GLU A 74 0.93 18.96 -4.71
C GLU A 74 -0.01 17.85 -5.21
N ALA A 75 -1.22 18.19 -5.66
CA ALA A 75 -2.15 17.21 -6.23
C ALA A 75 -1.70 16.75 -7.63
N GLU A 76 -1.09 17.63 -8.43
CA GLU A 76 -0.62 17.31 -9.79
C GLU A 76 0.58 16.36 -9.84
N LYS A 77 1.38 16.24 -8.77
CA LYS A 77 2.52 15.28 -8.71
C LYS A 77 2.11 13.82 -8.55
N ILE A 78 0.81 13.54 -8.43
CA ILE A 78 0.26 12.22 -8.12
C ILE A 78 -0.14 11.45 -9.40
N LEU A 79 -0.17 12.12 -10.56
CA LEU A 79 -0.48 11.55 -11.89
C LEU A 79 0.75 11.52 -12.79
#